data_AF-A0A843E2R9-F1
#
_entry.id   AF-A0A843E2R9-F1
#
_cell.length_a   1.000
_cell.length_b   1.000
_cell.length_c   1.000
_cell.angle_alpha   90.00
_cell.angle_beta   90.00
_cell.angle_gamma   90.00
#
_symmetry.space_group_name_H-M   'P 1'
#
loop_
_entity.id
_entity.type
_entity.pdbx_description
1 polymer ?
#
loop_
_entity_poly.entity_id
_entity_poly.type
_entity_poly.pdbx_seq_one_letter_code
_entity_poly.pdbx_strand_id
1 'polypeptide(L)'
;MDWFKWLIRAILAGMCISIGGIVFIQTWGGNPQLKWVGAFLFSIGLFTVVTYGFNLYTGKVGYILQNDRIYLLEVLITIVGHFIGCLIMGYFFQFPLAETMVQGKIDLFFADGGIIDAIVKGVLCGVLMYIAVDVYKSKGSYL
;
A
#
# COMPACT_ATOMS: atom_id res chain seq x y z
N MET A 1 20.15 14.61 2.03
CA MET A 1 19.15 13.66 1.51
C MET A 1 19.29 13.59 0.00
N ASP A 2 19.29 12.39 -0.58
CA ASP A 2 19.23 12.21 -2.03
C ASP A 2 17.77 11.98 -2.44
N TRP A 3 17.08 13.05 -2.84
CA TRP A 3 15.66 13.05 -3.16
C TRP A 3 15.31 12.09 -4.31
N PHE A 4 16.24 11.93 -5.25
CA PHE A 4 16.04 11.04 -6.39
C PHE A 4 16.03 9.57 -5.94
N LYS A 5 17.01 9.16 -5.13
CA LYS A 5 17.02 7.81 -4.53
C LYS A 5 15.80 7.58 -3.63
N TRP A 6 15.36 8.61 -2.90
CA TRP A 6 14.17 8.51 -2.05
C TRP A 6 12.91 8.23 -2.86
N LEU A 7 12.72 8.97 -3.95
CA LEU A 7 11.61 8.81 -4.87
C LEU A 7 11.63 7.43 -5.53
N ILE A 8 12.78 6.95 -6.01
CA ILE A 8 12.91 5.61 -6.60
C ILE A 8 12.47 4.53 -5.60
N ARG A 9 12.92 4.61 -4.34
CA ARG A 9 12.50 3.65 -3.31
C ARG A 9 11.01 3.71 -3.01
N ALA A 10 10.37 4.88 -3.14
CA ALA A 10 8.93 5.02 -3.01
C ALA A 10 8.18 4.44 -4.22
N ILE A 11 8.68 4.64 -5.44
CA ILE A 11 8.14 4.02 -6.65
C ILE A 11 8.20 2.50 -6.54
N LEU A 12 9.34 1.94 -6.14
CA LEU A 12 9.51 0.51 -5.94
C LEU A 12 8.56 -0.04 -4.86
N ALA A 13 8.35 0.70 -3.76
CA ALA A 13 7.34 0.33 -2.76
C ALA A 13 5.93 0.25 -3.38
N GLY A 14 5.54 1.27 -4.14
CA GLY A 14 4.25 1.30 -4.85
C GLY A 14 4.08 0.13 -5.81
N MET A 15 5.14 -0.22 -6.56
CA MET A 15 5.14 -1.36 -7.47
C MET A 15 4.96 -2.69 -6.71
N CYS A 16 5.70 -2.92 -5.63
CA CYS A 16 5.58 -4.14 -4.82
C CYS A 16 4.17 -4.31 -4.22
N ILE A 17 3.57 -3.24 -3.69
CA ILE A 17 2.20 -3.27 -3.17
C ILE A 17 1.20 -3.54 -4.31
N SER A 18 1.43 -2.97 -5.49
CA SER A 18 0.58 -3.21 -6.67
C SER A 18 0.63 -4.66 -7.14
N ILE A 19 1.79 -5.31 -7.12
CA ILE A 19 1.92 -6.74 -7.43
C ILE A 19 1.03 -7.55 -6.47
N GLY A 20 1.10 -7.29 -5.16
CA GLY A 20 0.23 -7.93 -4.19
C GLY A 20 -1.26 -7.67 -4.47
N GLY A 21 -1.61 -6.43 -4.82
CA GLY A 21 -2.99 -6.03 -5.16
C GLY A 21 -3.52 -6.74 -6.41
N ILE A 22 -2.70 -6.87 -7.46
CA ILE A 22 -3.05 -7.59 -8.69
C ILE A 22 -3.36 -9.06 -8.38
N VAL A 23 -2.51 -9.74 -7.60
CA VAL A 23 -2.73 -11.13 -7.18
C VAL A 23 -4.02 -11.26 -6.36
N PHE A 24 -4.27 -10.32 -5.44
CA PHE A 24 -5.50 -10.30 -4.64
C PHE A 24 -6.76 -10.16 -5.52
N ILE A 25 -6.74 -9.27 -6.51
CA ILE A 25 -7.89 -9.08 -7.38
C ILE A 25 -8.12 -10.31 -8.28
N GLN A 26 -7.06 -10.86 -8.87
CA GLN A 26 -7.16 -12.03 -9.73
C GLN A 26 -7.67 -13.28 -8.99
N THR A 27 -7.19 -13.50 -7.76
CA THR A 27 -7.70 -14.60 -6.92
C THR A 27 -9.17 -14.42 -6.57
N TRP A 28 -9.58 -13.19 -6.21
CA TRP A 28 -10.98 -12.90 -5.89
C TRP A 28 -11.91 -13.09 -7.10
N GLY A 29 -11.58 -12.54 -8.27
CA GLY A 29 -12.47 -12.67 -9.43
C GLY A 29 -12.42 -14.03 -10.13
N GLY A 30 -11.33 -14.79 -9.98
CA GLY A 30 -11.27 -16.18 -10.46
C GLY A 30 -12.09 -17.15 -9.61
N ASN A 31 -12.03 -17.00 -8.28
CA ASN A 31 -12.80 -17.81 -7.35
C ASN A 31 -12.98 -17.05 -6.01
N PRO A 32 -14.19 -16.55 -5.70
CA PRO A 32 -14.40 -15.77 -4.48
C PRO A 32 -14.09 -16.50 -3.17
N GLN A 33 -14.15 -17.83 -3.16
CA GLN A 33 -13.79 -18.65 -2.01
C GLN A 33 -12.28 -18.65 -1.73
N LEU A 34 -11.44 -18.23 -2.69
CA LEU A 34 -9.99 -18.09 -2.55
C LEU A 34 -9.52 -16.68 -2.16
N LYS A 35 -10.43 -15.76 -1.84
CA LYS A 35 -10.09 -14.39 -1.44
C LYS A 35 -9.06 -14.32 -0.29
N TRP A 36 -9.15 -15.24 0.66
CA TRP A 36 -8.22 -15.31 1.79
C TRP A 36 -6.80 -15.71 1.34
N VAL A 37 -6.67 -16.56 0.31
CA VAL A 37 -5.39 -16.91 -0.31
C VAL A 37 -4.77 -15.66 -0.94
N GLY A 38 -5.58 -14.89 -1.68
CA GLY A 38 -5.15 -13.60 -2.22
C GLY A 38 -4.65 -12.64 -1.14
N ALA A 39 -5.35 -12.57 0.00
CA ALA A 39 -4.96 -11.71 1.12
C ALA A 39 -3.63 -12.16 1.75
N PHE A 40 -3.40 -13.47 1.84
CA PHE A 40 -2.12 -14.01 2.30
C PHE A 40 -0.99 -13.67 1.32
N LEU A 41 -1.21 -13.84 0.02
CA LEU A 41 -0.22 -13.49 -1.01
C LEU A 41 0.04 -11.97 -1.10
N PHE A 42 -0.96 -11.13 -0.80
CA PHE A 42 -0.76 -9.68 -0.67
C PHE A 42 0.29 -9.35 0.39
N SER A 43 0.34 -10.09 1.50
CA SER A 43 1.33 -9.88 2.56
C SER A 43 2.78 -10.06 2.11
N ILE A 44 3.03 -10.85 1.05
CA ILE A 44 4.36 -11.02 0.45
C ILE A 44 4.84 -9.70 -0.15
N GLY A 45 3.95 -8.95 -0.81
CA GLY A 45 4.28 -7.62 -1.34
C GLY A 45 4.74 -6.67 -0.23
N LEU A 46 4.04 -6.68 0.91
CA LEU A 46 4.47 -5.91 2.08
C LEU A 46 5.81 -6.42 2.64
N PHE A 47 5.96 -7.73 2.80
CA PHE A 47 7.20 -8.33 3.29
C PHE A 47 8.39 -7.87 2.45
N THR A 48 8.29 -7.91 1.12
CA THR A 48 9.32 -7.39 0.22
C THR A 48 9.63 -5.92 0.49
N VAL A 49 8.63 -5.05 0.63
CA VAL A 49 8.84 -3.62 0.92
C VAL A 49 9.65 -3.42 2.20
N VAL A 50 9.30 -4.15 3.26
CA VAL A 50 9.98 -4.04 4.56
C VAL A 50 11.39 -4.62 4.47
N THR A 51 11.56 -5.78 3.83
CA THR A 51 12.87 -6.46 3.70
C THR A 51 13.89 -5.66 2.92
N TYR A 52 13.47 -5.02 1.82
CA TYR A 52 14.37 -4.19 1.00
C TYR A 52 14.47 -2.74 1.51
N GLY A 53 13.78 -2.40 2.61
CA GLY A 53 13.80 -1.05 3.19
C GLY A 53 13.28 0.02 2.24
N PHE A 54 12.25 -0.31 1.45
CA PHE A 54 11.61 0.64 0.54
C PHE A 54 10.78 1.66 1.32
N ASN A 55 10.56 2.83 0.71
CA ASN A 55 9.88 3.93 1.37
C ASN A 55 8.37 3.71 1.30
N LEU A 56 7.79 3.17 2.38
CA LEU A 56 6.35 2.95 2.49
C LEU A 56 5.66 4.07 3.28
N TYR A 57 4.67 4.73 2.68
CA TYR A 57 3.86 5.78 3.33
C TYR A 57 3.29 5.34 4.69
N THR A 58 2.57 4.22 4.74
CA THR A 58 1.89 3.75 5.96
C THR A 58 2.85 3.34 7.08
N GLY A 59 4.09 2.98 6.74
CA GLY A 59 5.17 2.74 7.70
C GLY A 59 5.87 4.01 8.20
N LYS A 60 5.50 5.18 7.68
CA LYS A 60 6.15 6.47 7.97
C LYS A 60 5.20 7.51 8.56
N VAL A 61 3.93 7.50 8.17
CA VAL A 61 2.94 8.50 8.58
C VAL A 61 2.82 8.66 10.11
N GLY A 62 2.95 7.56 10.87
CA GLY A 62 2.89 7.60 12.34
C GLY A 62 4.06 8.34 13.00
N TYR A 63 5.19 8.50 12.31
CA TYR A 63 6.37 9.19 12.85
C TYR A 63 6.39 10.69 12.51
N ILE A 64 5.40 11.23 11.78
CA ILE A 64 5.38 12.65 11.39
C ILE A 64 5.39 13.57 12.61
N LEU A 65 4.62 13.23 13.65
CA LEU A 65 4.52 14.04 14.87
C LEU A 65 5.80 14.04 15.71
N GLN A 66 6.71 13.09 15.45
CA GLN A 66 7.95 12.90 16.19
C GLN A 66 9.18 13.46 15.46
N ASN A 67 9.01 13.92 14.20
CA ASN A 67 10.10 14.39 13.35
C ASN A 67 9.92 15.85 12.93
N ASP A 68 10.90 16.37 12.20
CA ASP A 68 10.94 17.74 11.72
C ASP A 68 10.03 17.97 10.49
N ARG A 69 9.94 19.23 10.05
CA ARG A 69 9.13 19.61 8.88
C ARG A 69 9.65 19.00 7.58
N ILE A 70 10.94 18.64 7.50
CA ILE A 70 11.53 17.99 6.34
C ILE A 70 10.96 16.58 6.18
N TYR A 71 10.77 15.86 7.29
CA TYR A 71 10.12 14.56 7.27
C TYR A 71 8.71 14.57 6.69
N LEU A 72 7.92 15.63 6.94
CA LEU A 72 6.60 15.77 6.31
C LEU A 72 6.72 15.79 4.77
N LEU A 73 7.71 16.51 4.24
CA LEU A 73 7.97 16.58 2.81
C LEU A 73 8.44 15.22 2.26
N GLU A 74 9.23 14.46 3.01
CA GLU A 74 9.59 13.09 2.66
C GLU A 74 8.38 12.15 2.55
N VAL A 75 7.42 12.28 3.48
CA VAL A 75 6.18 11.50 3.45
C VAL A 75 5.32 11.88 2.25
N LEU A 76 5.22 13.17 1.92
CA LEU A 76 4.49 13.64 0.73
C LEU A 76 5.13 13.11 -0.57
N ILE A 77 6.46 13.17 -0.69
CA ILE A 77 7.18 12.58 -1.84
C ILE A 77 6.95 11.06 -1.90
N THR A 78 6.87 10.40 -0.75
CA THR A 78 6.58 8.96 -0.69
C THR A 78 5.20 8.64 -1.27
N ILE A 79 4.18 9.44 -0.99
CA ILE A 79 2.84 9.30 -1.58
C ILE A 79 2.89 9.45 -3.10
N VAL A 80 3.60 10.46 -3.60
CA VAL A 80 3.76 10.69 -5.05
C VAL A 80 4.47 9.50 -5.70
N GLY A 81 5.55 9.00 -5.10
CA GLY A 81 6.27 7.82 -5.58
C GLY A 81 5.39 6.58 -5.62
N HIS A 82 4.62 6.32 -4.56
CA HIS A 82 3.64 5.23 -4.54
C HIS A 82 2.65 5.33 -5.69
N PHE A 83 2.06 6.51 -5.89
CA PHE A 83 1.09 6.74 -6.95
C PHE A 83 1.68 6.45 -8.33
N ILE A 84 2.90 6.92 -8.61
CA ILE A 84 3.63 6.63 -9.84
C ILE A 84 3.86 5.11 -9.99
N GLY A 85 4.34 4.45 -8.94
CA GLY A 85 4.57 2.99 -8.95
C GLY A 85 3.30 2.19 -9.24
N CYS A 86 2.18 2.60 -8.64
CA CYS A 86 0.87 2.00 -8.90
C CYS A 86 0.40 2.24 -10.34
N LEU A 87 0.58 3.46 -10.88
CA LEU A 87 0.23 3.76 -12.26
C LEU A 87 1.03 2.94 -13.26
N ILE A 88 2.34 2.79 -13.04
CA ILE A 88 3.20 1.94 -13.87
C ILE A 88 2.63 0.52 -13.91
N MET A 89 2.38 -0.07 -12.75
CA MET A 89 1.86 -1.43 -12.66
C MET A 89 0.45 -1.56 -13.26
N GLY A 90 -0.43 -0.58 -13.05
CA GLY A 90 -1.77 -0.56 -13.64
C GLY A 90 -1.75 -0.45 -15.16
N TYR A 91 -0.78 0.25 -15.73
CA TYR A 91 -0.59 0.32 -17.18
C TYR A 91 -0.11 -1.01 -17.77
N PHE A 92 0.82 -1.70 -17.10
CA PHE A 92 1.32 -3.00 -17.56
C PHE A 92 0.33 -4.15 -17.34
N PHE A 93 -0.52 -4.07 -16.32
CA PHE A 93 -1.43 -5.14 -15.91
C PHE A 93 -2.89 -4.68 -15.97
N GLN A 94 -3.38 -4.48 -17.19
CA GLN A 94 -4.78 -4.17 -17.44
C GLN A 94 -5.62 -5.44 -17.53
N PHE A 95 -6.70 -5.51 -16.76
CA PHE A 95 -7.68 -6.60 -16.87
C PHE A 95 -9.11 -6.09 -16.58
N PRO A 96 -10.12 -6.47 -17.38
CA PRO A 96 -11.49 -5.92 -17.28
C PRO A 96 -12.14 -6.09 -15.89
N LEU A 97 -11.76 -7.14 -15.18
CA LEU A 97 -12.22 -7.40 -13.81
C LEU A 97 -11.81 -6.28 -12.83
N ALA A 98 -10.63 -5.66 -13.00
CA ALA A 98 -10.23 -4.57 -12.12
C ALA A 98 -11.18 -3.38 -12.26
N GLU A 99 -11.60 -3.06 -13.48
CA GLU A 99 -12.47 -1.93 -13.77
C GLU A 99 -13.84 -2.07 -13.09
N THR A 100 -14.48 -3.24 -13.22
CA THR A 100 -15.78 -3.51 -12.58
C THR A 100 -15.67 -3.47 -11.05
N MET A 101 -14.58 -3.99 -10.49
CA MET A 101 -14.35 -3.97 -9.05
C MET A 101 -14.06 -2.57 -8.53
N VAL A 102 -13.28 -1.77 -9.26
CA VAL A 102 -13.00 -0.36 -8.91
C VAL A 102 -14.30 0.44 -8.95
N GLN A 103 -15.10 0.29 -10.00
CA GLN A 103 -16.38 0.99 -10.10
C GLN A 103 -17.31 0.64 -8.94
N GLY A 104 -17.45 -0.65 -8.62
CA GLY A 104 -18.26 -1.08 -7.47
C GLY A 104 -17.75 -0.53 -6.12
N LYS A 105 -16.44 -0.29 -5.97
CA LYS A 105 -15.88 0.37 -4.77
C LYS A 105 -16.14 1.87 -4.75
N ILE A 106 -16.10 2.54 -5.90
CA ILE A 106 -16.43 3.96 -6.03
C ILE A 106 -17.91 4.18 -5.69
N ASP A 107 -18.81 3.35 -6.21
CA ASP A 107 -20.25 3.45 -5.95
C ASP A 107 -20.54 3.27 -4.45
N LEU A 108 -19.90 2.28 -3.80
CA LEU A 108 -19.99 2.08 -2.35
C LEU A 108 -19.39 3.23 -1.54
N PHE A 109 -18.35 3.90 -2.04
CA PHE A 109 -17.73 5.04 -1.36
C PHE A 109 -18.69 6.24 -1.30
N PHE A 110 -19.43 6.50 -2.39
CA PHE A 110 -20.39 7.59 -2.49
C PHE A 110 -21.78 7.27 -1.95
N ALA A 111 -22.07 6.01 -1.62
CA ALA A 111 -23.29 5.61 -0.94
C ALA A 111 -23.34 6.10 0.53
N ASP A 112 -24.54 6.14 1.11
CA ASP A 112 -24.73 6.55 2.50
C ASP A 112 -23.88 5.71 3.48
N GLY A 113 -23.01 6.38 4.23
CA GLY A 113 -22.08 5.74 5.18
C GLY A 113 -20.78 5.20 4.56
N GLY A 114 -20.65 5.21 3.23
CA GLY A 114 -19.47 4.70 2.50
C GLY A 114 -18.15 5.40 2.85
N ILE A 115 -18.19 6.72 2.99
CA ILE A 115 -17.02 7.53 3.39
C ILE A 115 -16.54 7.13 4.80
N ILE A 116 -17.47 6.96 5.73
CA ILE A 116 -17.13 6.59 7.13
C ILE A 116 -16.51 5.20 7.14
N ASP A 117 -17.11 4.25 6.42
CA ASP A 117 -16.58 2.89 6.27
C ASP A 117 -15.16 2.88 5.66
N ALA A 118 -14.92 3.68 4.62
CA ALA A 118 -13.60 3.81 3.99
C ALA A 118 -12.55 4.40 4.94
N ILE A 119 -12.91 5.42 5.72
CA ILE A 119 -12.04 6.02 6.73
C ILE A 119 -11.69 5.00 7.81
N VAL A 120 -12.68 4.32 8.38
CA VAL A 120 -12.47 3.32 9.45
C VAL A 120 -11.55 2.20 8.95
N LYS A 121 -11.83 1.64 7.77
CA LYS A 121 -10.98 0.60 7.16
C LYS A 121 -9.58 1.12 6.87
N GLY A 122 -9.45 2.34 6.37
CA GLY A 122 -8.17 2.99 6.09
C GLY A 122 -7.32 3.16 7.34
N VAL A 123 -7.92 3.62 8.45
CA VAL A 123 -7.24 3.76 9.74
C VAL A 123 -6.78 2.41 10.28
N LEU A 124 -7.68 1.42 10.34
CA LEU A 124 -7.34 0.09 10.87
C LEU A 124 -6.24 -0.59 10.03
N CYS A 125 -6.31 -0.50 8.70
CA CYS A 125 -5.25 -0.97 7.83
C CYS A 125 -3.94 -0.23 8.13
N GLY A 126 -3.96 1.10 8.15
CA GLY A 126 -2.78 1.92 8.43
C GLY A 126 -2.12 1.58 9.77
N VAL A 127 -2.90 1.33 10.82
CA VAL A 127 -2.39 0.90 12.13
C VAL A 127 -1.65 -0.43 12.03
N LEU A 128 -2.22 -1.44 11.36
CA LEU A 128 -1.56 -2.73 11.18
C LEU A 128 -0.24 -2.59 10.40
N MET A 129 -0.24 -1.77 9.35
CA MET A 129 0.95 -1.49 8.54
C MET A 129 2.06 -0.79 9.35
N TYR A 130 1.68 0.22 10.14
CA TYR A 130 2.61 0.93 11.00
C TYR A 130 3.24 0.00 12.03
N ILE A 131 2.44 -0.83 12.71
CA ILE A 131 2.93 -1.80 13.70
C ILE A 131 3.92 -2.78 13.07
N ALA A 132 3.62 -3.31 11.88
CA ALA A 132 4.52 -4.23 11.19
C ALA A 132 5.91 -3.61 10.91
N VAL A 133 5.93 -2.33 10.52
CA VAL A 133 7.18 -1.59 10.25
C VAL A 133 7.92 -1.20 11.53
N ASP A 134 7.20 -0.82 12.59
CA ASP A 134 7.79 -0.47 13.88
C ASP A 134 8.45 -1.68 14.56
N VAL A 135 7.80 -2.85 14.49
CA VAL A 135 8.39 -4.12 14.96
C VAL A 135 9.66 -4.45 14.18
N TYR A 136 9.67 -4.24 12.86
CA TYR A 136 10.86 -4.45 12.05
C TYR A 136 12.02 -3.53 12.47
N LYS A 137 11.72 -2.23 12.67
CA LYS A 137 12.73 -1.25 13.11
C LYS A 137 13.30 -1.55 14.50
N SER A 138 12.45 -1.99 15.44
CA SER A 138 12.85 -2.26 16.81
C SER A 138 13.69 -3.53 16.96
N LYS A 139 13.44 -4.56 16.15
CA LYS A 139 14.17 -5.84 16.22
C LYS A 139 15.34 -5.96 15.25
N GLY A 140 15.36 -5.19 14.16
CA GLY A 140 16.42 -5.27 13.14
C GLY A 140 16.46 -6.57 12.32
N SER A 141 15.52 -7.51 12.56
CA SER A 141 15.41 -8.82 11.91
C SER A 141 13.99 -9.38 12.05
N TYR A 142 13.57 -10.23 11.10
CA TYR A 142 12.31 -11.00 11.10
C TYR A 142 12.48 -12.39 11.74
N LEU A 143 13.72 -12.74 12.11
CA LEU A 143 14.15 -13.95 12.82
C LEU A 143 14.79 -13.55 14.15
#